data_AF-A0A1T5BLW3-F1
#
_entry.id   AF-A0A1T5BLW3-F1
#
_cell.length_a   1.000
_cell.length_b   1.000
_cell.length_c   1.000
_cell.angle_alpha   90.00
_cell.angle_beta   90.00
_cell.angle_gamma   90.00
#
_symmetry.space_group_name_H-M   'P 1'
#
loop_
_entity.id
_entity.type
_entity.pdbx_description
1 polymer ?
#
loop_
_entity_poly.entity_id
_entity_poly.type
_entity_poly.pdbx_seq_one_letter_code
_entity_poly.pdbx_strand_id
1 'polypeptide(L)'
;MDGKISQIRLFNRFYTAQLGIPSNRFLDSPYSLSEVRVLYEIGEHGCITAHRLSELLQLDKGYLSRILKLYRRDGIIEKKPSDADRRAYDIRLTDRGKAQLAELQRKQDEQIRRFIGSLRSGECDRLISAMQTIKRLVSMASDNKALGDRVTYRAELYPGDIGYLIHLHGKLYAEESGYSQAFECYVVKTFYEFLERYKPDKDKVWLALYDGEIVGCIAIVDRPGNEAQLRWFLVHPGFRGAGIGRNLLEMALAHCRERRYTCVYLLTTDIQQRAIAMYKCMGFRPTAAVEVVQWGKVLREERYDLLLDSSEER
;
A
#
# COMPACT_ATOMS: atom_id res chain seq x y z
N MET A 1 -25.81 4.18 0.00
CA MET A 1 -24.74 4.38 -1.00
C MET A 1 -24.79 5.75 -1.65
N ASP A 2 -25.97 6.32 -1.88
CA ASP A 2 -26.16 7.57 -2.63
C ASP A 2 -25.44 8.80 -2.03
N GLY A 3 -25.40 8.91 -0.71
CA GLY A 3 -24.62 9.96 -0.03
C GLY A 3 -23.13 9.91 -0.36
N LYS A 4 -22.54 8.70 -0.46
CA LYS A 4 -21.11 8.52 -0.82
C LYS A 4 -20.86 8.92 -2.28
N ILE A 5 -21.76 8.56 -3.20
CA ILE A 5 -21.67 8.91 -4.63
C ILE A 5 -21.73 10.43 -4.80
N SER A 6 -22.63 11.12 -4.09
CA SER A 6 -22.75 12.58 -4.14
C SER A 6 -21.45 13.27 -3.70
N GLN A 7 -20.83 12.80 -2.60
CA GLN A 7 -19.56 13.32 -2.11
C GLN A 7 -18.42 13.13 -3.11
N ILE A 8 -18.31 11.96 -3.77
CA ILE A 8 -17.31 11.73 -4.81
C ILE A 8 -17.52 12.67 -6.00
N ARG A 9 -18.77 12.87 -6.45
CA ARG A 9 -19.07 13.81 -7.54
C ARG A 9 -18.72 15.26 -7.18
N LEU A 10 -18.99 15.66 -5.93
CA LEU A 10 -18.60 16.99 -5.42
C LEU A 10 -17.09 17.16 -5.42
N PHE A 11 -16.35 16.18 -4.89
CA PHE A 11 -14.89 16.17 -4.90
C PHE A 11 -14.34 16.27 -6.33
N ASN A 12 -14.83 15.43 -7.27
CA ASN A 12 -14.33 15.44 -8.65
C ASN A 12 -14.55 16.80 -9.33
N ARG A 13 -15.72 17.43 -9.15
CA ARG A 13 -15.98 18.77 -9.69
C ARG A 13 -15.09 19.83 -9.06
N PHE A 14 -14.98 19.82 -7.73
CA PHE A 14 -14.12 20.75 -7.00
C PHE A 14 -12.65 20.62 -7.45
N TYR A 15 -12.12 19.40 -7.47
CA TYR A 15 -10.74 19.13 -7.85
C TYR A 15 -10.45 19.48 -9.32
N THR A 16 -11.37 19.15 -10.23
CA THR A 16 -11.26 19.50 -11.66
C THR A 16 -11.23 21.02 -11.86
N ALA A 17 -12.03 21.78 -11.08
CA ALA A 17 -12.01 23.24 -11.11
C ALA A 17 -10.68 23.81 -10.58
N GLN A 18 -10.13 23.25 -9.50
CA GLN A 18 -8.83 23.66 -8.94
C GLN A 18 -7.67 23.42 -9.91
N LEU A 19 -7.73 22.34 -10.70
CA LEU A 19 -6.74 22.05 -11.74
C LEU A 19 -6.86 22.96 -12.98
N GLY A 20 -7.83 23.87 -13.04
CA GLY A 20 -8.04 24.76 -14.18
C GLY A 20 -8.45 24.02 -15.46
N ILE A 21 -8.93 22.77 -15.36
CA ILE A 21 -9.33 21.94 -16.51
C ILE A 21 -10.49 22.54 -17.34
N PRO A 22 -11.43 23.33 -16.78
CA PRO A 22 -12.51 23.91 -17.59
C PRO A 22 -12.05 24.92 -18.66
N SER A 23 -10.79 25.37 -18.67
CA SER A 23 -10.27 26.20 -19.76
C SER A 23 -9.75 25.34 -20.92
N ASN A 24 -10.14 25.69 -22.14
CA ASN A 24 -9.76 24.98 -23.38
C ASN A 24 -8.25 25.00 -23.69
N ARG A 25 -7.46 25.66 -22.83
CA ARG A 25 -6.01 25.79 -22.87
C ARG A 25 -5.48 25.57 -21.46
N PHE A 26 -4.52 24.65 -21.29
CA PHE A 26 -3.93 24.34 -20.00
C PHE A 26 -2.73 25.27 -19.74
N LEU A 27 -2.69 25.95 -18.58
CA LEU A 27 -1.60 26.86 -18.17
C LEU A 27 -1.25 27.96 -19.20
N ASP A 28 -2.28 28.51 -19.86
CA ASP A 28 -2.13 29.48 -20.97
C ASP A 28 -1.24 28.98 -22.12
N SER A 29 -1.08 27.67 -22.25
CA SER A 29 -0.34 27.05 -23.33
C SER A 29 -1.21 26.93 -24.60
N PRO A 30 -0.61 26.76 -25.79
CA PRO A 30 -1.37 26.47 -27.00
C PRO A 30 -1.99 25.07 -27.00
N TYR A 31 -1.77 24.27 -25.95
CA TYR A 31 -2.15 22.87 -25.87
C TYR A 31 -3.30 22.65 -24.87
N SER A 32 -4.17 21.71 -25.21
CA SER A 32 -5.17 21.12 -24.33
C SER A 32 -4.51 20.23 -23.27
N LEU A 33 -5.25 19.89 -22.21
CA LEU A 33 -4.75 18.99 -21.16
C LEU A 33 -4.29 17.63 -21.70
N SER A 34 -5.04 17.05 -22.65
CA SER A 34 -4.70 15.75 -23.24
C SER A 34 -3.43 15.81 -24.08
N GLU A 35 -3.25 16.90 -24.84
CA GLU A 35 -2.01 17.16 -25.58
C GLU A 35 -0.83 17.29 -24.61
N VAL A 36 -0.97 18.12 -23.58
CA VAL A 36 0.07 18.30 -22.56
C VAL A 36 0.43 16.97 -21.89
N ARG A 37 -0.55 16.12 -21.53
CA ARG A 37 -0.29 14.77 -20.99
C ARG A 37 0.55 13.91 -21.94
N VAL A 38 0.24 13.89 -23.23
CA VAL A 38 1.06 13.19 -24.23
C VAL A 38 2.50 13.73 -24.24
N LEU A 39 2.68 15.05 -24.13
CA LEU A 39 4.00 15.66 -24.11
C LEU A 39 4.81 15.28 -22.86
N TYR A 40 4.16 15.25 -21.69
CA TYR A 40 4.77 14.77 -20.44
C TYR A 40 5.24 13.32 -20.55
N GLU A 41 4.38 12.40 -21.00
CA GLU A 41 4.76 10.98 -21.11
C GLU A 41 5.92 10.75 -22.09
N ILE A 42 5.97 11.50 -23.21
CA ILE A 42 7.11 11.41 -24.13
C ILE A 42 8.40 11.92 -23.46
N GLY A 43 8.30 12.99 -22.66
CA GLY A 43 9.44 13.54 -21.91
C GLY A 43 9.95 12.61 -20.83
N GLU A 44 9.06 12.07 -19.99
CA GLU A 44 9.38 11.18 -18.87
C GLU A 44 10.03 9.87 -19.34
N HIS A 45 9.50 9.28 -20.42
CA HIS A 45 10.04 8.03 -20.95
C HIS A 45 11.28 8.24 -21.86
N GLY A 46 11.51 9.46 -22.34
CA GLY A 46 12.59 9.84 -23.26
C GLY A 46 12.44 9.30 -24.69
N CYS A 47 12.01 8.04 -24.83
CA CYS A 47 11.73 7.35 -26.09
C CYS A 47 10.54 6.42 -25.91
N ILE A 48 9.48 6.60 -26.71
CA ILE A 48 8.24 5.84 -26.56
C ILE A 48 7.53 5.61 -27.89
N THR A 49 6.83 4.48 -28.03
CA THR A 49 6.02 4.17 -29.22
C THR A 49 4.60 4.74 -29.10
N ALA A 50 3.95 4.98 -30.23
CA ALA A 50 2.55 5.42 -30.25
C ALA A 50 1.60 4.38 -29.62
N HIS A 51 1.90 3.08 -29.74
CA HIS A 51 1.12 2.03 -29.09
C HIS A 51 1.20 2.18 -27.57
N ARG A 52 2.40 2.34 -27.01
CA ARG A 52 2.60 2.46 -25.58
C ARG A 52 1.94 3.72 -25.01
N LEU A 53 2.03 4.85 -25.72
CA LEU A 53 1.33 6.09 -25.35
C LEU A 53 -0.20 5.90 -25.30
N SER A 54 -0.77 5.18 -26.27
CA SER A 54 -2.21 4.90 -26.33
C SER A 54 -2.66 4.04 -25.14
N GLU A 55 -1.87 3.06 -24.73
CA GLU A 55 -2.15 2.23 -23.55
C GLU A 55 -2.05 3.03 -22.24
N LEU A 56 -0.94 3.76 -22.04
CA LEU A 56 -0.69 4.51 -20.80
C LEU A 56 -1.75 5.58 -20.55
N LEU A 57 -2.15 6.30 -21.60
CA LEU A 57 -3.08 7.42 -21.51
C LEU A 57 -4.54 7.03 -21.79
N GLN A 58 -4.80 5.78 -22.14
CA GLN A 58 -6.12 5.28 -22.56
C GLN A 58 -6.76 6.13 -23.67
N LEU A 59 -5.94 6.62 -24.61
CA LEU A 59 -6.37 7.45 -25.73
C LEU A 59 -6.64 6.61 -26.97
N ASP A 60 -7.65 6.97 -27.75
CA ASP A 60 -7.89 6.32 -29.04
C ASP A 60 -6.78 6.63 -30.05
N LYS A 61 -6.49 5.65 -30.92
CA LYS A 61 -5.41 5.74 -31.91
C LYS A 61 -5.59 6.92 -32.87
N GLY A 62 -6.82 7.29 -33.19
CA GLY A 62 -7.13 8.39 -34.11
C GLY A 62 -6.78 9.74 -33.50
N TYR A 63 -7.19 9.99 -32.26
CA TYR A 63 -6.89 11.20 -31.51
C TYR A 63 -5.39 11.34 -31.22
N LEU A 64 -4.73 10.27 -30.74
CA LEU A 64 -3.28 10.28 -30.53
C LEU A 64 -2.51 10.58 -31.83
N SER A 65 -2.94 10.02 -32.96
CA SER A 65 -2.32 10.30 -34.27
C SER A 65 -2.44 11.78 -34.66
N ARG A 66 -3.57 12.44 -34.35
CA ARG A 66 -3.74 13.89 -34.57
C ARG A 66 -2.76 14.70 -33.71
N ILE A 67 -2.62 14.37 -32.43
CA ILE A 67 -1.67 15.03 -31.51
C ILE A 67 -0.22 14.87 -32.01
N LEU A 68 0.18 13.66 -32.38
CA LEU A 68 1.53 13.41 -32.87
C LEU A 68 1.81 14.11 -34.22
N LYS A 69 0.80 14.26 -35.09
CA LYS A 69 0.94 15.04 -36.32
C LYS A 69 1.13 16.53 -36.00
N LEU A 70 0.36 17.07 -35.06
CA LEU A 70 0.48 18.45 -34.58
C LEU A 70 1.90 18.71 -34.05
N TYR A 71 2.39 17.88 -33.14
CA TYR A 71 3.72 18.03 -32.56
C TYR A 71 4.86 17.91 -33.56
N ARG A 72 4.73 17.02 -34.54
CA ARG A 72 5.74 16.91 -35.61
C ARG A 72 5.75 18.15 -36.50
N ARG A 73 4.57 18.69 -36.84
CA ARG A 73 4.44 19.93 -37.63
C ARG A 73 5.08 21.10 -36.89
N ASP A 74 4.88 21.19 -35.58
CA ASP A 74 5.38 22.28 -34.75
C ASP A 74 6.85 22.08 -34.30
N GLY A 75 7.50 20.99 -34.75
CA GLY A 75 8.91 20.69 -34.46
C GLY A 75 9.16 20.28 -33.00
N ILE A 76 8.13 19.83 -32.29
CA ILE A 76 8.19 19.41 -30.87
C ILE A 76 8.70 17.98 -30.72
N ILE A 77 8.34 17.09 -31.66
CA ILE A 77 8.76 15.69 -31.65
C ILE A 77 9.46 15.30 -32.94
N GLU A 78 10.35 14.33 -32.83
CA GLU A 78 10.89 13.56 -33.94
C GLU A 78 10.42 12.11 -33.88
N LYS A 79 10.38 11.46 -35.06
CA LYS A 79 10.07 10.02 -35.19
C LYS A 79 11.24 9.33 -35.85
N LYS A 80 11.75 8.28 -35.22
CA LYS A 80 12.76 7.38 -35.79
C LYS A 80 12.17 5.97 -35.93
N PRO A 81 12.53 5.20 -36.96
CA PRO A 81 12.17 3.80 -37.03
C PRO A 81 12.60 3.10 -35.74
N SER A 82 11.73 2.30 -35.14
CA SER A 82 12.08 1.58 -33.92
C SER A 82 13.01 0.43 -34.25
N ASP A 83 14.10 0.29 -33.49
CA ASP A 83 15.03 -0.84 -33.64
C ASP A 83 14.40 -2.17 -33.19
N ALA A 84 13.40 -2.11 -32.31
CA ALA A 84 12.70 -3.26 -31.75
C ALA A 84 11.53 -3.77 -32.62
N ASP A 85 10.86 -2.87 -33.34
CA ASP A 85 9.75 -3.21 -34.25
C ASP A 85 9.80 -2.35 -35.51
N ARG A 86 10.09 -2.97 -36.66
CA ARG A 86 10.16 -2.29 -37.96
C ARG A 86 8.84 -1.65 -38.40
N ARG A 87 7.72 -1.99 -37.76
CA ARG A 87 6.39 -1.40 -38.01
C ARG A 87 6.08 -0.24 -37.06
N ALA A 88 6.88 -0.03 -36.02
CA ALA A 88 6.73 1.03 -35.05
C ALA A 88 7.73 2.18 -35.29
N TYR A 89 7.35 3.35 -34.79
CA TYR A 89 8.23 4.51 -34.73
C TYR A 89 8.44 4.90 -33.27
N ASP A 90 9.70 5.10 -32.92
CA ASP A 90 10.13 5.67 -31.66
C ASP A 90 9.96 7.19 -31.73
N ILE A 91 9.22 7.72 -30.75
CA ILE A 91 8.90 9.13 -30.62
C ILE A 91 9.78 9.72 -29.52
N ARG A 92 10.44 10.84 -29.82
CA ARG A 92 11.29 11.59 -28.87
C ARG A 92 11.02 13.09 -28.97
N LEU A 93 11.29 13.80 -27.88
CA LEU A 93 11.27 15.26 -27.89
C LEU A 93 12.52 15.80 -28.61
N THR A 94 12.31 16.80 -29.47
CA THR A 94 13.40 17.65 -29.96
C THR A 94 13.87 18.58 -28.84
N ASP A 95 14.98 19.32 -29.03
CA ASP A 95 15.40 20.32 -28.05
C ASP A 95 14.36 21.43 -27.86
N ARG A 96 13.65 21.79 -28.93
CA ARG A 96 12.48 22.68 -28.85
C ARG A 96 11.36 22.06 -28.03
N GLY A 97 11.07 20.77 -28.22
CA GLY A 97 10.07 20.05 -27.44
C GLY A 97 10.41 19.96 -25.96
N LYS A 98 11.68 19.74 -25.62
CA LYS A 98 12.18 19.75 -24.23
C LYS A 98 12.03 21.13 -23.60
N ALA A 99 12.40 22.21 -24.31
CA ALA A 99 12.21 23.58 -23.83
C ALA A 99 10.73 23.90 -23.58
N GLN A 100 9.84 23.46 -24.47
CA GLN A 100 8.40 23.62 -24.31
C GLN A 100 7.86 22.84 -23.11
N LEU A 101 8.31 21.60 -22.90
CA LEU A 101 7.94 20.80 -21.73
C LEU A 101 8.44 21.44 -20.42
N ALA A 102 9.68 21.92 -20.41
CA ALA A 102 10.26 22.60 -19.24
C ALA A 102 9.48 23.86 -18.85
N GLU A 103 9.02 24.64 -19.83
CA GLU A 103 8.18 25.81 -19.56
C GLU A 103 6.80 25.43 -18.98
N LEU A 104 6.19 24.35 -19.48
CA LEU A 104 4.94 23.83 -18.92
C LEU A 104 5.12 23.34 -17.48
N GLN A 105 6.20 22.60 -17.22
CA GLN A 105 6.60 22.14 -15.89
C GLN A 105 6.81 23.30 -14.93
N ARG A 106 7.54 24.34 -15.35
CA ARG A 106 7.77 25.55 -14.54
C ARG A 106 6.46 26.23 -14.13
N LYS A 107 5.54 26.42 -15.08
CA LYS A 107 4.22 27.02 -14.81
C LYS A 107 3.38 26.16 -13.87
N GLN A 108 3.43 24.83 -14.03
CA GLN A 108 2.75 23.89 -13.16
C GLN A 108 3.33 23.93 -11.74
N ASP A 109 4.66 23.92 -11.60
CA ASP A 109 5.35 24.04 -10.32
C ASP A 109 5.00 25.33 -9.60
N GLU A 110 4.93 26.46 -10.31
CA GLU A 110 4.53 27.74 -9.74
C GLU A 110 3.08 27.75 -9.24
N GLN A 111 2.17 27.03 -9.92
CA GLN A 111 0.81 26.84 -9.44
C GLN A 111 0.78 25.97 -8.18
N ILE A 112 1.52 24.85 -8.19
CA ILE A 112 1.63 23.93 -7.05
C ILE A 112 2.26 24.65 -5.85
N ARG A 113 3.35 25.41 -6.04
CA ARG A 113 4.01 26.19 -4.99
C ARG A 113 3.08 27.23 -4.38
N ARG A 114 2.30 27.95 -5.18
CA ARG A 114 1.30 28.91 -4.66
C ARG A 114 0.23 28.22 -3.82
N PHE A 115 -0.24 27.06 -4.28
CA PHE A 115 -1.23 26.28 -3.56
C PHE A 115 -0.67 25.71 -2.23
N ILE A 116 0.48 25.03 -2.27
CA ILE A 116 1.11 24.45 -1.08
C ILE A 116 1.61 25.54 -0.11
N GLY A 117 2.08 26.69 -0.63
CA GLY A 117 2.52 27.82 0.20
C GLY A 117 1.42 28.43 1.07
N SER A 118 0.14 28.16 0.76
CA SER A 118 -1.00 28.57 1.60
C SER A 118 -1.29 27.61 2.77
N LEU A 119 -0.65 26.44 2.79
CA LEU A 119 -0.87 25.40 3.80
C LEU A 119 -0.01 25.65 5.04
N ARG A 120 -0.57 25.37 6.22
CA ARG A 120 0.13 25.46 7.51
C ARG A 120 1.14 24.31 7.67
N SER A 121 2.01 24.43 8.68
CA SER A 121 2.91 23.35 9.11
C SER A 121 2.16 22.01 9.26
N GLY A 122 2.60 20.99 8.52
CA GLY A 122 2.01 19.65 8.52
C GLY A 122 0.72 19.47 7.70
N GLU A 123 0.14 20.53 7.13
CA GLU A 123 -1.01 20.39 6.21
C GLU A 123 -0.60 19.86 4.84
N CYS A 124 0.60 20.21 4.37
CA CYS A 124 1.17 19.66 3.14
C CYS A 124 1.32 18.13 3.24
N ASP A 125 1.90 17.64 4.34
CA ASP A 125 2.09 16.20 4.55
C ASP A 125 0.75 15.46 4.64
N ARG A 126 -0.24 16.06 5.35
CA ARG A 126 -1.61 15.52 5.40
C ARG A 126 -2.27 15.46 4.03
N LEU A 127 -2.09 16.48 3.20
CA LEU A 127 -2.64 16.48 1.84
C LEU A 127 -1.97 15.40 0.98
N ILE A 128 -0.64 15.28 1.03
CA ILE A 128 0.11 14.26 0.29
C ILE A 128 -0.36 12.86 0.71
N SER A 129 -0.49 12.60 2.01
CA SER A 129 -1.02 11.34 2.55
C SER A 129 -2.46 11.06 2.09
N ALA A 130 -3.32 12.08 2.05
CA ALA A 130 -4.68 11.94 1.52
C ALA A 130 -4.70 11.62 0.01
N MET A 131 -3.84 12.28 -0.79
CA MET A 131 -3.72 12.00 -2.22
C MET A 131 -3.19 10.59 -2.49
N GLN A 132 -2.20 10.13 -1.72
CA GLN A 132 -1.71 8.76 -1.75
C GLN A 132 -2.82 7.77 -1.38
N THR A 133 -3.62 8.09 -0.35
CA THR A 133 -4.78 7.27 0.05
C THR A 133 -5.83 7.19 -1.05
N ILE A 134 -6.18 8.31 -1.70
CA ILE A 134 -7.12 8.32 -2.84
C ILE A 134 -6.56 7.50 -3.99
N LYS A 135 -5.30 7.73 -4.39
CA LYS A 135 -4.62 6.98 -5.45
C LYS A 135 -4.68 5.48 -5.15
N ARG A 136 -4.32 5.09 -3.93
CA ARG A 136 -4.39 3.71 -3.45
C ARG A 136 -5.80 3.14 -3.60
N LEU A 137 -6.82 3.77 -3.02
CA LEU A 137 -8.19 3.23 -3.02
C LEU A 137 -8.80 3.13 -4.43
N VAL A 138 -8.44 4.05 -5.33
CA VAL A 138 -8.90 4.03 -6.72
C VAL A 138 -8.11 2.99 -7.55
N SER A 139 -6.81 2.82 -7.31
CA SER A 139 -5.97 1.83 -8.00
C SER A 139 -6.18 0.40 -7.49
N MET A 140 -6.53 0.20 -6.22
CA MET A 140 -6.83 -1.11 -5.63
C MET A 140 -8.01 -1.82 -6.28
N ALA A 141 -8.88 -1.09 -6.99
CA ALA A 141 -9.94 -1.70 -7.78
C ALA A 141 -9.40 -2.54 -8.97
N SER A 142 -8.10 -2.50 -9.27
CA SER A 142 -7.56 -3.03 -10.53
C SER A 142 -6.58 -4.21 -10.41
N ASP A 143 -5.81 -4.41 -9.32
CA ASP A 143 -4.89 -5.57 -9.21
C ASP A 143 -4.38 -5.86 -7.79
N ASN A 144 -4.87 -6.92 -7.14
CA ASN A 144 -4.42 -7.32 -5.79
C ASN A 144 -3.04 -7.98 -5.75
N LYS A 145 -2.55 -8.56 -6.87
CA LYS A 145 -1.23 -9.24 -6.89
C LYS A 145 -0.07 -8.23 -6.98
N ALA A 146 -0.22 -7.21 -7.83
CA ALA A 146 0.74 -6.10 -7.93
C ALA A 146 0.86 -5.28 -6.63
N LEU A 147 -0.14 -5.39 -5.74
CA LEU A 147 -0.14 -4.75 -4.43
C LEU A 147 0.92 -5.35 -3.50
N GLY A 148 1.09 -6.69 -3.53
CA GLY A 148 2.07 -7.40 -2.70
C GLY A 148 3.50 -6.98 -3.02
N ASP A 149 3.81 -6.77 -4.30
CA ASP A 149 5.15 -6.40 -4.77
C ASP A 149 5.62 -5.01 -4.31
N ARG A 150 4.68 -4.14 -3.90
CA ARG A 150 4.97 -2.80 -3.39
C ARG A 150 5.03 -2.73 -1.87
N VAL A 151 4.71 -3.83 -1.18
CA VAL A 151 4.77 -3.88 0.27
C VAL A 151 6.21 -4.04 0.70
N THR A 152 6.66 -3.16 1.57
CA THR A 152 7.96 -3.24 2.23
C THR A 152 7.78 -3.76 3.65
N TYR A 153 8.84 -4.30 4.23
CA TYR A 153 8.80 -4.85 5.58
C TYR A 153 9.92 -4.24 6.43
N ARG A 154 9.62 -3.93 7.69
CA ARG A 154 10.63 -3.51 8.68
C ARG A 154 10.37 -4.18 10.03
N ALA A 155 11.40 -4.27 10.86
CA ALA A 155 11.32 -4.85 12.19
C ALA A 155 11.61 -3.86 13.33
N GLU A 156 12.17 -2.70 13.00
CA GLU A 156 12.40 -1.60 13.93
C GLU A 156 11.07 -0.95 14.29
N LEU A 157 10.88 -0.60 15.56
CA LEU A 157 9.71 0.14 16.04
C LEU A 157 10.06 1.62 16.21
N TYR A 158 9.19 2.49 15.71
CA TYR A 158 9.27 3.95 15.89
C TYR A 158 8.16 4.46 16.81
N PRO A 159 8.36 5.61 17.48
CA PRO A 159 7.29 6.26 18.22
C PRO A 159 6.03 6.43 17.37
N GLY A 160 4.89 5.99 17.90
CA GLY A 160 3.60 6.00 17.20
C GLY A 160 3.17 4.63 16.64
N ASP A 161 4.10 3.71 16.35
CA ASP A 161 3.76 2.41 15.75
C ASP A 161 2.83 1.59 16.64
N ILE A 162 3.19 1.41 17.92
CA ILE A 162 2.39 0.61 18.85
C ILE A 162 1.00 1.21 19.06
N GLY A 163 0.90 2.53 19.18
CA GLY A 163 -0.39 3.22 19.26
C GLY A 163 -1.24 2.97 18.01
N TYR A 164 -0.62 2.98 16.84
CA TYR A 164 -1.30 2.65 15.58
C TYR A 164 -1.70 1.18 15.49
N LEU A 165 -0.88 0.24 15.97
CA LEU A 165 -1.23 -1.18 16.02
C LEU A 165 -2.41 -1.44 16.96
N ILE A 166 -2.46 -0.78 18.11
CA ILE A 166 -3.62 -0.83 19.02
C ILE A 166 -4.87 -0.34 18.28
N HIS A 167 -4.79 0.82 17.63
CA HIS A 167 -5.89 1.38 16.83
C HIS A 167 -6.37 0.40 15.75
N LEU A 168 -5.45 -0.17 14.96
CA LEU A 168 -5.78 -1.11 13.90
C LEU A 168 -6.49 -2.36 14.44
N HIS A 169 -5.99 -2.95 15.52
CA HIS A 169 -6.63 -4.12 16.12
C HIS A 169 -8.01 -3.80 16.67
N GLY A 170 -8.16 -2.72 17.44
CA GLY A 170 -9.44 -2.32 18.01
C GLY A 170 -10.50 -2.09 16.92
N LYS A 171 -10.15 -1.31 15.89
CA LYS A 171 -11.06 -0.99 14.79
C LYS A 171 -11.41 -2.20 13.93
N LEU A 172 -10.41 -2.93 13.43
CA LEU A 172 -10.65 -4.00 12.47
C LEU A 172 -11.36 -5.20 13.10
N TYR A 173 -11.02 -5.56 14.34
CA TYR A 173 -11.72 -6.66 15.02
C TYR A 173 -13.13 -6.27 15.49
N ALA A 174 -13.39 -4.99 15.79
CA ALA A 174 -14.76 -4.52 16.00
C ALA A 174 -15.58 -4.62 14.71
N GLU A 175 -15.03 -4.19 13.58
CA GLU A 175 -15.71 -4.21 12.27
C GLU A 175 -15.97 -5.63 11.74
N GLU A 176 -14.99 -6.53 11.84
CA GLU A 176 -15.07 -7.86 11.22
C GLU A 176 -15.60 -8.94 12.16
N SER A 177 -15.23 -8.85 13.44
CA SER A 177 -15.51 -9.89 14.44
C SER A 177 -16.52 -9.42 15.48
N GLY A 178 -16.98 -8.16 15.43
CA GLY A 178 -17.93 -7.59 16.37
C GLY A 178 -17.42 -7.54 17.80
N TYR A 179 -16.11 -7.45 17.99
CA TYR A 179 -15.50 -7.35 19.32
C TYR A 179 -15.79 -5.98 19.95
N SER A 180 -16.10 -5.98 21.24
CA SER A 180 -16.34 -4.75 22.01
C SER A 180 -15.03 -4.06 22.40
N GLN A 181 -15.15 -2.88 23.02
CA GLN A 181 -14.02 -2.13 23.59
C GLN A 181 -13.19 -2.95 24.59
N ALA A 182 -13.75 -4.00 25.20
CA ALA A 182 -13.00 -4.91 26.05
C ALA A 182 -11.84 -5.62 25.32
N PHE A 183 -11.96 -5.86 24.01
CA PHE A 183 -10.85 -6.37 23.19
C PHE A 183 -9.76 -5.31 23.02
N GLU A 184 -10.12 -4.06 22.77
CA GLU A 184 -9.15 -2.97 22.68
C GLU A 184 -8.39 -2.80 24.00
N CYS A 185 -9.07 -2.88 25.16
CA CYS A 185 -8.43 -2.92 26.48
C CYS A 185 -7.45 -4.09 26.62
N TYR A 186 -7.81 -5.29 26.14
CA TYR A 186 -6.90 -6.43 26.10
C TYR A 186 -5.66 -6.15 25.24
N VAL A 187 -5.85 -5.60 24.03
CA VAL A 187 -4.74 -5.25 23.13
C VAL A 187 -3.80 -4.23 23.79
N VAL A 188 -4.35 -3.14 24.36
CA VAL A 188 -3.60 -2.13 25.12
C VAL A 188 -2.77 -2.79 26.23
N LYS A 189 -3.39 -3.62 27.07
CA LYS A 189 -2.72 -4.31 28.16
C LYS A 189 -1.56 -5.16 27.65
N THR A 190 -1.77 -5.93 26.58
CA THR A 190 -0.73 -6.82 26.04
C THR A 190 0.46 -6.08 25.44
N PHE A 191 0.23 -4.93 24.79
CA PHE A 191 1.31 -4.09 24.29
C PHE A 191 2.04 -3.35 25.42
N TYR A 192 1.33 -2.92 26.47
CA TYR A 192 1.95 -2.35 27.67
C TYR A 192 2.93 -3.36 28.31
N GLU A 193 2.46 -4.58 28.58
CA GLU A 193 3.29 -5.65 29.18
C GLU A 193 4.50 -6.02 28.30
N PHE A 194 4.33 -5.94 26.98
CA PHE A 194 5.41 -6.16 26.03
C PHE A 194 6.46 -5.06 26.08
N LEU A 195 6.05 -3.79 26.06
CA LEU A 195 6.97 -2.67 26.09
C LEU A 195 7.78 -2.63 27.39
N GLU A 196 7.19 -3.00 28.52
CA GLU A 196 7.92 -3.10 29.80
C GLU A 196 8.99 -4.20 29.80
N ARG A 197 8.82 -5.25 28.99
CA ARG A 197 9.66 -6.46 29.02
C ARG A 197 10.38 -6.74 27.71
N TYR A 198 10.39 -5.78 26.80
CA TYR A 198 10.88 -5.96 25.43
C TYR A 198 12.36 -6.34 25.44
N LYS A 199 12.68 -7.48 24.83
CA LYS A 199 14.04 -7.98 24.64
C LYS A 199 14.39 -7.90 23.16
N PRO A 200 15.12 -6.88 22.69
CA PRO A 200 15.46 -6.72 21.27
C PRO A 200 16.12 -7.95 20.64
N ASP A 201 16.87 -8.73 21.43
CA ASP A 201 17.53 -9.96 20.97
C ASP A 201 16.60 -11.17 20.88
N LYS A 202 15.36 -11.10 21.33
CA LYS A 202 14.48 -12.27 21.37
C LYS A 202 13.10 -11.97 20.81
N ASP A 203 12.55 -10.84 21.21
CA ASP A 203 11.28 -10.33 20.79
C ASP A 203 11.42 -9.54 19.50
N LYS A 204 10.48 -9.72 18.58
CA LYS A 204 10.53 -9.03 17.30
C LYS A 204 9.14 -8.77 16.77
N VAL A 205 8.92 -7.58 16.23
CA VAL A 205 7.67 -7.17 15.60
C VAL A 205 7.99 -6.82 14.17
N TRP A 206 7.35 -7.49 13.21
CA TRP A 206 7.46 -7.14 11.80
C TRP A 206 6.23 -6.35 11.39
N LEU A 207 6.48 -5.29 10.62
CA LEU A 207 5.48 -4.41 10.07
C LEU A 207 5.53 -4.53 8.55
N ALA A 208 4.38 -4.75 7.93
CA ALA A 208 4.19 -4.63 6.50
C ALA A 208 3.73 -3.20 6.19
N LEU A 209 4.43 -2.51 5.29
CA LEU A 209 4.17 -1.13 4.93
C LEU A 209 3.82 -1.01 3.45
N TYR A 210 2.80 -0.22 3.15
CA TYR A 210 2.46 0.18 1.79
C TYR A 210 2.32 1.69 1.74
N ASP A 211 3.12 2.35 0.89
CA ASP A 211 3.22 3.82 0.80
C ASP A 211 3.43 4.49 2.17
N GLY A 212 4.26 3.88 3.03
CA GLY A 212 4.59 4.40 4.38
C GLY A 212 3.57 4.09 5.48
N GLU A 213 2.39 3.59 5.14
CA GLU A 213 1.35 3.20 6.11
C GLU A 213 1.49 1.73 6.51
N ILE A 214 1.30 1.41 7.80
CA ILE A 214 1.31 0.02 8.28
C ILE A 214 0.01 -0.67 7.84
N VAL A 215 0.14 -1.74 7.07
CA VAL A 215 -0.98 -2.51 6.51
C VAL A 215 -1.04 -3.94 7.02
N GLY A 216 -0.07 -4.34 7.83
CA GLY A 216 -0.09 -5.60 8.54
C GLY A 216 1.04 -5.69 9.55
N CYS A 217 0.91 -6.61 10.49
CA CYS A 217 1.93 -6.86 11.49
C CYS A 217 1.88 -8.31 11.98
N ILE A 218 3.00 -8.74 12.55
CA ILE A 218 3.13 -9.98 13.32
C ILE A 218 4.22 -9.77 14.38
N ALA A 219 4.11 -10.42 15.52
CA ALA A 219 5.14 -10.39 16.54
C ALA A 219 5.48 -11.78 17.04
N ILE A 220 6.74 -11.93 17.44
CA ILE A 220 7.24 -13.04 18.26
C ILE A 220 7.63 -12.48 19.62
N VAL A 221 7.13 -13.12 20.67
CA VAL A 221 7.42 -12.79 22.07
C VAL A 221 8.02 -14.02 22.77
N ASP A 222 9.18 -13.86 23.40
CA ASP A 222 9.88 -14.88 24.19
C ASP A 222 9.02 -15.33 25.37
N ARG A 223 8.96 -16.65 25.57
CA ARG A 223 8.29 -17.28 26.69
C ARG A 223 9.21 -18.27 27.41
N PRO A 224 8.96 -18.52 28.70
CA PRO A 224 9.69 -19.56 29.44
C PRO A 224 9.62 -20.91 28.73
N GLY A 225 10.64 -21.76 28.95
CA GLY A 225 10.68 -23.09 28.34
C GLY A 225 11.20 -23.13 26.90
N ASN A 226 11.88 -22.07 26.44
CA ASN A 226 12.37 -21.94 25.07
C ASN A 226 11.23 -21.99 24.03
N GLU A 227 10.10 -21.39 24.39
CA GLU A 227 8.94 -21.21 23.52
C GLU A 227 8.86 -19.78 23.00
N ALA A 228 8.33 -19.63 21.80
CA ALA A 228 7.98 -18.35 21.21
C ALA A 228 6.46 -18.24 21.07
N GLN A 229 5.88 -17.13 21.51
CA GLN A 229 4.48 -16.83 21.27
C GLN A 229 4.34 -15.90 20.05
N LEU A 230 3.58 -16.33 19.07
CA LEU A 230 3.13 -15.48 17.96
C LEU A 230 1.96 -14.61 18.43
N ARG A 231 2.12 -13.28 18.29
CA ARG A 231 1.13 -12.27 18.74
C ARG A 231 0.86 -11.21 17.68
N TRP A 232 -0.25 -10.48 17.90
CA TRP A 232 -0.69 -9.32 17.12
C TRP A 232 -0.62 -9.52 15.61
N PHE A 233 -1.06 -10.69 15.16
CA PHE A 233 -1.09 -10.97 13.73
C PHE A 233 -2.32 -10.33 13.09
N LEU A 234 -2.08 -9.47 12.11
CA LEU A 234 -3.12 -8.78 11.38
C LEU A 234 -2.64 -8.39 9.98
N VAL A 235 -3.55 -8.46 9.01
CA VAL A 235 -3.41 -7.84 7.69
C VAL A 235 -4.69 -7.07 7.39
N HIS A 236 -4.54 -5.80 7.04
CA HIS A 236 -5.62 -4.90 6.69
C HIS A 236 -6.48 -5.51 5.56
N PRO A 237 -7.83 -5.46 5.62
CA PRO A 237 -8.71 -6.17 4.69
C PRO A 237 -8.43 -5.91 3.21
N GLY A 238 -8.14 -4.64 2.85
CA GLY A 238 -7.79 -4.25 1.48
C GLY A 238 -6.50 -4.88 0.94
N PHE A 239 -5.64 -5.43 1.80
CA PHE A 239 -4.35 -5.99 1.43
C PHE A 239 -4.31 -7.53 1.49
N ARG A 240 -5.45 -8.17 1.76
CA ARG A 240 -5.55 -9.63 1.83
C ARG A 240 -5.56 -10.24 0.43
N GLY A 241 -5.03 -11.46 0.32
CA GLY A 241 -4.83 -12.13 -0.97
C GLY A 241 -3.59 -11.67 -1.74
N ALA A 242 -2.84 -10.68 -1.23
CA ALA A 242 -1.59 -10.20 -1.81
C ALA A 242 -0.33 -10.92 -1.27
N GLY A 243 -0.49 -12.05 -0.56
CA GLY A 243 0.64 -12.82 0.02
C GLY A 243 1.23 -12.25 1.32
N ILE A 244 0.87 -11.04 1.74
CA ILE A 244 1.47 -10.34 2.90
C ILE A 244 1.44 -11.17 4.19
N GLY A 245 0.27 -11.76 4.51
CA GLY A 245 0.12 -12.54 5.75
C GLY A 245 1.04 -13.75 5.80
N ARG A 246 1.24 -14.40 4.64
CA ARG A 246 2.17 -15.53 4.51
C ARG A 246 3.61 -15.07 4.69
N ASN A 247 4.02 -13.98 4.02
CA ASN A 247 5.37 -13.43 4.14
C ASN A 247 5.69 -13.02 5.58
N LEU A 248 4.75 -12.37 6.28
CA LEU A 248 4.87 -12.02 7.70
C LEU A 248 5.10 -13.28 8.55
N LEU A 249 4.30 -14.32 8.34
CA LEU A 249 4.41 -15.57 9.07
C LEU A 249 5.74 -16.30 8.79
N GLU A 250 6.18 -16.33 7.53
CA GLU A 250 7.47 -16.92 7.14
C GLU A 250 8.64 -16.19 7.80
N MET A 251 8.64 -14.85 7.84
CA MET A 251 9.67 -14.06 8.55
C MET A 251 9.68 -14.33 10.05
N ALA A 252 8.50 -14.42 10.68
CA ALA A 252 8.38 -14.73 12.10
C ALA A 252 8.95 -16.12 12.42
N LEU A 253 8.61 -17.13 11.61
CA LEU A 253 9.10 -18.50 11.78
C LEU A 253 10.60 -18.62 11.48
N ALA A 254 11.14 -17.88 10.50
CA ALA A 254 12.56 -17.83 10.22
C ALA A 254 13.35 -17.32 11.43
N HIS A 255 12.90 -16.23 12.07
CA HIS A 255 13.49 -15.74 13.32
C HIS A 255 13.38 -16.76 14.45
N CYS A 256 12.26 -17.48 14.56
CA CYS A 256 12.14 -18.50 15.60
C CYS A 256 13.16 -19.64 15.42
N ARG A 257 13.41 -20.06 14.18
CA ARG A 257 14.45 -21.06 13.86
C ARG A 257 15.85 -20.54 14.12
N GLU A 258 16.15 -19.31 13.69
CA GLU A 258 17.44 -18.64 13.93
C GLU A 258 17.76 -18.54 15.44
N ARG A 259 16.75 -18.24 16.25
CA ARG A 259 16.87 -18.17 17.72
C ARG A 259 16.76 -19.51 18.43
N ARG A 260 16.61 -20.62 17.68
CA ARG A 260 16.55 -22.00 18.19
C ARG A 260 15.47 -22.23 19.23
N TYR A 261 14.30 -21.59 19.09
CA TYR A 261 13.13 -21.96 19.89
C TYR A 261 12.71 -23.39 19.56
N THR A 262 12.24 -24.13 20.56
CA THR A 262 11.78 -25.53 20.37
C THR A 262 10.32 -25.59 19.93
N CYS A 263 9.53 -24.57 20.27
CA CYS A 263 8.11 -24.49 19.94
C CYS A 263 7.70 -23.05 19.65
N VAL A 264 6.85 -22.87 18.64
CA VAL A 264 6.11 -21.64 18.40
C VAL A 264 4.64 -21.91 18.64
N TYR A 265 3.98 -21.10 19.45
CA TYR A 265 2.56 -21.24 19.71
C TYR A 265 1.78 -19.95 19.47
N LEU A 266 0.48 -20.09 19.25
CA LEU A 266 -0.45 -18.97 19.16
C LEU A 266 -1.77 -19.30 19.86
N LEU A 267 -2.47 -18.24 20.25
CA LEU A 267 -3.86 -18.30 20.72
C LEU A 267 -4.71 -17.57 19.70
N THR A 268 -5.81 -18.19 19.27
CA THR A 268 -6.79 -17.59 18.36
C THR A 268 -8.19 -17.99 18.79
N THR A 269 -9.21 -17.35 18.24
CA THR A 269 -10.61 -17.75 18.44
C THR A 269 -11.13 -18.49 17.21
N ASP A 270 -12.13 -19.35 17.42
CA ASP A 270 -12.79 -20.16 16.40
C ASP A 270 -13.44 -19.34 15.26
N ILE A 271 -13.71 -18.06 15.47
CA ILE A 271 -14.24 -17.19 14.41
C ILE A 271 -13.16 -16.75 13.39
N GLN A 272 -11.87 -16.89 13.70
CA GLN A 272 -10.76 -16.43 12.86
C GLN A 272 -10.34 -17.47 11.80
N GLN A 273 -11.31 -18.05 11.09
CA GLN A 273 -11.13 -19.21 10.19
C GLN A 273 -10.05 -19.03 9.11
N ARG A 274 -9.92 -17.82 8.54
CA ARG A 274 -8.89 -17.53 7.52
C ARG A 274 -7.47 -17.62 8.09
N ALA A 275 -7.26 -17.11 9.29
CA ALA A 275 -5.96 -17.19 9.97
C ALA A 275 -5.67 -18.64 10.37
N ILE A 276 -6.66 -19.36 10.91
CA ILE A 276 -6.56 -20.79 11.25
C ILE A 276 -6.12 -21.63 10.05
N ALA A 277 -6.74 -21.44 8.88
CA ALA A 277 -6.35 -22.16 7.67
C ALA A 277 -4.89 -21.89 7.30
N MET A 278 -4.45 -20.63 7.39
CA MET A 278 -3.07 -20.25 7.10
C MET A 278 -2.08 -20.87 8.11
N TYR A 279 -2.39 -20.85 9.41
CA TYR A 279 -1.56 -21.48 10.44
C TYR A 279 -1.41 -22.99 10.19
N LYS A 280 -2.51 -23.68 9.89
CA LYS A 280 -2.50 -25.11 9.54
C LYS A 280 -1.64 -25.40 8.31
N CYS A 281 -1.73 -24.56 7.27
CA CYS A 281 -0.85 -24.67 6.10
C CYS A 281 0.64 -24.48 6.41
N MET A 282 0.97 -23.74 7.47
CA MET A 282 2.35 -23.55 7.95
C MET A 282 2.77 -24.60 8.99
N GLY A 283 1.96 -25.64 9.20
CA GLY A 283 2.30 -26.78 10.06
C GLY A 283 1.84 -26.67 11.51
N PHE A 284 1.20 -25.56 11.92
CA PHE A 284 0.63 -25.45 13.27
C PHE A 284 -0.51 -26.45 13.48
N ARG A 285 -0.55 -27.07 14.66
CA ARG A 285 -1.57 -28.07 15.04
C ARG A 285 -2.34 -27.60 16.28
N PRO A 286 -3.66 -27.80 16.34
CA PRO A 286 -4.43 -27.48 17.54
C PRO A 286 -4.04 -28.42 18.68
N THR A 287 -3.83 -27.89 19.87
CA THR A 287 -3.37 -28.65 21.05
C THR A 287 -4.23 -28.42 22.29
N ALA A 288 -4.94 -27.29 22.38
CA ALA A 288 -5.91 -27.04 23.43
C ALA A 288 -7.05 -26.16 22.91
N ALA A 289 -8.22 -26.28 23.52
CA ALA A 289 -9.36 -25.41 23.27
C ALA A 289 -10.15 -25.20 24.56
N VAL A 290 -10.54 -23.95 24.83
CA VAL A 290 -11.32 -23.57 26.02
C VAL A 290 -12.44 -22.63 25.58
N GLU A 291 -13.65 -22.89 26.07
CA GLU A 291 -14.76 -21.96 25.89
C GLU A 291 -14.60 -20.78 26.85
N VAL A 292 -14.67 -19.57 26.31
CA VAL A 292 -14.48 -18.32 27.06
C VAL A 292 -15.58 -17.34 26.73
N VAL A 293 -16.07 -16.64 27.75
CA VAL A 293 -16.95 -15.48 27.57
C VAL A 293 -16.08 -14.24 27.60
N GLN A 294 -15.69 -13.73 26.44
CA GLN A 294 -14.78 -12.59 26.32
C GLN A 294 -15.23 -11.64 25.21
N TRP A 295 -14.91 -10.37 25.40
CA TRP A 295 -15.14 -9.28 24.44
C TRP A 295 -16.60 -9.12 23.97
N GLY A 296 -17.55 -9.57 24.81
CA GLY A 296 -18.99 -9.50 24.56
C GLY A 296 -19.55 -10.71 23.82
N LYS A 297 -18.80 -11.81 23.68
CA LYS A 297 -19.20 -13.02 22.97
C LYS A 297 -18.79 -14.29 23.71
N VAL A 298 -19.52 -15.37 23.46
CA VAL A 298 -19.05 -16.74 23.74
C VAL A 298 -18.15 -17.14 22.57
N LEU A 299 -16.90 -17.47 22.87
CA LEU A 299 -15.85 -17.79 21.90
C LEU A 299 -15.18 -19.08 22.33
N ARG A 300 -14.62 -19.82 21.37
CA ARG A 300 -13.69 -20.91 21.69
C ARG A 300 -12.28 -20.43 21.41
N GLU A 301 -11.52 -20.19 22.47
CA GLU A 301 -10.09 -19.90 22.36
C GLU A 301 -9.34 -21.21 22.10
N GLU A 302 -8.57 -21.25 21.03
CA GLU A 302 -7.80 -22.41 20.57
C GLU A 302 -6.31 -22.08 20.63
N ARG A 303 -5.54 -22.98 21.25
CA ARG A 303 -4.08 -22.99 21.17
C ARG A 303 -3.64 -23.84 19.98
N TYR A 304 -2.72 -23.30 19.20
CA TYR A 304 -2.02 -24.02 18.15
C TYR A 304 -0.53 -24.00 18.43
N ASP A 305 0.13 -25.16 18.30
CA ASP A 305 1.57 -25.34 18.47
C ASP A 305 2.23 -25.79 17.16
N LEU A 306 3.44 -25.30 16.93
CA LEU A 306 4.37 -25.73 15.89
C LEU A 306 5.70 -26.09 16.56
N LEU A 307 6.05 -27.37 16.53
CA LEU A 307 7.36 -27.84 16.98
C LEU A 307 8.39 -27.47 15.91
N LEU A 308 9.50 -26.89 16.35
CA LEU A 308 10.64 -26.59 15.48
C LEU A 308 11.69 -27.68 15.73
N ASP A 309 11.84 -28.59 14.76
CA ASP A 309 12.83 -29.66 14.87
C ASP A 309 14.25 -29.08 14.94
N SER A 310 15.07 -29.64 15.84
CA SER A 310 16.47 -29.26 16.04
C SER A 310 17.41 -29.89 15.00
N SER A 311 16.88 -30.44 13.90
CA SER A 311 17.57 -31.43 13.06
C SER A 311 17.56 -31.17 11.54
N GLU A 312 17.33 -29.94 11.08
CA GLU A 312 17.47 -29.57 9.64
C GLU A 312 18.76 -28.81 9.28
N GLU A 313 19.81 -28.89 10.10
CA GLU A 313 21.17 -28.49 9.69
C GLU A 313 22.17 -29.62 9.98
N ARG A 314 22.36 -30.49 8.98
CA ARG A 314 23.58 -31.28 8.76
C ARG A 314 23.91 -31.30 7.28
#